data_AF-A0A9W9GUV7-F1
#
_entry.id   AF-A0A9W9GUV7-F1
#
_cell.length_a   1.000
_cell.length_b   1.000
_cell.length_c   1.000
_cell.angle_alpha   90.00
_cell.angle_beta   90.00
_cell.angle_gamma   90.00
#
_symmetry.space_group_name_H-M   'P 1'
#
loop_
_entity.id
_entity.type
_entity.pdbx_description
1 polymer ?
#
loop_
_entity_poly.entity_id
_entity_poly.type
_entity_poly.pdbx_seq_one_letter_code
_entity_poly.pdbx_strand_id
1 'polypeptide(L)'
;MPSISITEGYTFTNWGPLTTTFTAPASCATATGNYQIGLNTTFPVFDYEVQCSTAGYGDCIPSGTISPTTTANDDPTIIYSQAYLSPGLYCPSGWATKGIAVRDADKSLSSSGILSPSTTATMPTFVPQWQNPATLLMDLLDPSETLVMCCPDSMTADLAYGCYSTVSGYKITEGHVRVLPATDIGISTKTIIVGGSTSTQLNNIITDVQPISVTSRTFSPSEASRLVAVSILPMLSLVHHQSDLPTATSSKTASPTSSASRVAPNANAWLGGFLAMYLVALSASVIFQY
;
A
#
# COMPACT_ATOMS: atom_id res chain seq x y z
N MET A 1 -8.92 15.99 -8.33
CA MET A 1 -7.58 15.79 -7.80
C MET A 1 -6.55 16.05 -8.89
N PRO A 2 -5.48 16.81 -8.61
CA PRO A 2 -4.40 17.09 -9.57
C PRO A 2 -3.61 15.84 -9.96
N SER A 3 -3.06 15.79 -11.18
CA SER A 3 -2.28 14.64 -11.66
C SER A 3 -1.12 14.22 -10.76
N ILE A 4 -0.57 15.15 -9.97
CA ILE A 4 0.42 14.90 -8.92
C ILE A 4 0.04 15.71 -7.69
N SER A 5 0.06 15.07 -6.52
CA SER A 5 -0.12 15.72 -5.22
C SER A 5 1.06 15.37 -4.30
N ILE A 6 1.59 16.33 -3.56
CA ILE A 6 2.74 16.12 -2.65
C ILE A 6 2.32 16.52 -1.24
N THR A 7 2.58 15.65 -0.26
CA THR A 7 2.37 15.95 1.15
C THR A 7 3.36 15.18 1.99
N GLU A 8 3.96 15.83 2.99
CA GLU A 8 4.81 15.16 3.99
C GLU A 8 5.93 14.27 3.41
N GLY A 9 6.49 14.66 2.26
CA GLY A 9 7.50 13.90 1.53
C GLY A 9 6.95 12.84 0.57
N TYR A 10 5.68 12.48 0.67
CA TYR A 10 5.00 11.58 -0.25
C TYR A 10 4.54 12.30 -1.52
N THR A 11 4.71 11.62 -2.66
CA THR A 11 4.23 12.03 -3.98
C THR A 11 3.16 11.04 -4.44
N PHE A 12 1.93 11.51 -4.61
CA PHE A 12 0.79 10.77 -5.15
C PHE A 12 0.62 11.06 -6.62
N THR A 13 0.72 10.05 -7.47
CA THR A 13 0.60 10.17 -8.93
C THR A 13 -0.71 9.56 -9.41
N ASN A 14 -1.48 10.33 -10.20
CA ASN A 14 -2.66 9.79 -10.87
C ASN A 14 -2.23 8.87 -12.01
N TRP A 15 -2.63 7.61 -11.94
CA TRP A 15 -2.39 6.60 -12.97
C TRP A 15 -3.44 6.59 -14.07
N GLY A 16 -4.40 7.51 -14.02
CA GLY A 16 -5.47 7.66 -14.98
C GLY A 16 -6.72 6.86 -14.60
N PRO A 17 -7.73 6.88 -15.48
CA PRO A 17 -9.04 6.30 -15.19
C PRO A 17 -8.97 4.79 -14.99
N LEU A 18 -9.74 4.32 -14.01
CA LEU A 18 -10.18 2.93 -13.91
C LEU A 18 -11.71 2.91 -13.95
N THR A 19 -12.24 3.12 -15.15
CA THR A 19 -13.69 3.23 -15.40
C THR A 19 -14.33 1.90 -15.84
N THR A 20 -13.53 0.87 -16.10
CA THR A 20 -13.98 -0.47 -16.48
C THR A 20 -13.59 -1.51 -15.44
N THR A 21 -14.39 -2.57 -15.30
CA THR A 21 -14.07 -3.71 -14.43
C THR A 21 -12.85 -4.47 -14.94
N PHE A 22 -11.71 -4.35 -14.24
CA PHE A 22 -10.55 -5.20 -14.44
C PHE A 22 -10.83 -6.63 -13.96
N THR A 23 -10.27 -7.61 -14.67
CA THR A 23 -10.28 -9.03 -14.28
C THR A 23 -8.85 -9.53 -14.29
N ALA A 24 -8.35 -9.98 -13.15
CA ALA A 24 -6.99 -10.50 -13.04
C ALA A 24 -6.82 -11.79 -13.87
N PRO A 25 -5.68 -12.00 -14.54
CA PRO A 25 -5.36 -13.27 -15.19
C PRO A 25 -5.36 -14.45 -14.19
N ALA A 26 -5.73 -15.65 -14.65
CA ALA A 26 -5.75 -16.85 -13.81
C ALA A 26 -4.38 -17.19 -13.18
N SER A 27 -3.28 -16.80 -13.83
CA SER A 27 -1.92 -16.97 -13.31
C SER A 27 -1.68 -16.26 -11.97
N CYS A 28 -2.45 -15.22 -11.67
CA CYS A 28 -2.37 -14.46 -10.43
C CYS A 28 -2.84 -15.26 -9.20
N ALA A 29 -3.67 -16.29 -9.39
CA ALA A 29 -4.09 -17.18 -8.31
C ALA A 29 -2.97 -18.14 -7.86
N THR A 30 -1.99 -18.37 -8.73
CA THR A 30 -0.87 -19.31 -8.50
C THR A 30 0.48 -18.61 -8.33
N ALA A 31 0.51 -17.28 -8.45
CA ALA A 31 1.72 -16.50 -8.22
C ALA A 31 2.13 -16.63 -6.75
N THR A 32 3.40 -16.98 -6.53
CA THR A 32 3.98 -17.13 -5.18
C THR A 32 4.98 -16.02 -4.86
N GLY A 33 5.39 -15.22 -5.84
CA GLY A 33 6.40 -14.18 -5.66
C GLY A 33 5.93 -12.97 -4.83
N ASN A 34 4.63 -12.89 -4.55
CA ASN A 34 3.99 -11.92 -3.66
C ASN A 34 3.69 -12.50 -2.27
N TYR A 35 4.29 -13.65 -1.92
CA TYR A 35 4.08 -14.22 -0.59
C TYR A 35 5.03 -13.60 0.44
N GLN A 36 4.50 -13.43 1.65
CA GLN A 36 5.28 -13.07 2.83
C GLN A 36 5.09 -14.11 3.93
N ILE A 37 5.97 -14.09 4.92
CA ILE A 37 6.03 -15.03 6.02
C ILE A 37 5.96 -14.23 7.32
N GLY A 38 5.08 -14.63 8.23
CA GLY A 38 4.97 -14.06 9.57
C GLY A 38 4.75 -15.13 10.62
N LEU A 39 4.81 -14.74 11.90
CA LEU A 39 4.41 -15.61 12.99
C LEU A 39 2.88 -15.76 13.03
N ASN A 40 2.40 -16.97 13.29
CA ASN A 40 0.97 -17.22 13.42
C ASN A 40 0.31 -16.50 14.63
N THR A 41 1.10 -16.08 15.62
CA THR A 41 0.61 -15.42 16.84
C THR A 41 0.55 -13.90 16.77
N THR A 42 1.30 -13.27 15.86
CA THR A 42 1.38 -11.80 15.74
C THR A 42 0.67 -11.28 14.49
N PHE A 43 -0.06 -12.14 13.79
CA PHE A 43 -0.78 -11.82 12.57
C PHE A 43 -1.63 -10.53 12.69
N PRO A 44 -1.60 -9.62 11.69
CA PRO A 44 -0.97 -9.73 10.37
C PRO A 44 0.46 -9.18 10.30
N VAL A 45 1.29 -9.41 11.31
CA VAL A 45 2.71 -9.08 11.26
C VAL A 45 3.46 -10.07 10.35
N PHE A 46 4.10 -9.57 9.30
CA PHE A 46 4.90 -10.35 8.35
C PHE A 46 6.35 -9.86 8.39
N ASP A 47 7.32 -10.76 8.54
CA ASP A 47 8.71 -10.41 8.81
C ASP A 47 9.65 -10.73 7.65
N TYR A 48 9.26 -11.67 6.77
CA TYR A 48 10.11 -12.16 5.68
C TYR A 48 9.36 -12.23 4.35
N GLU A 49 10.05 -11.94 3.25
CA GLU A 49 9.64 -12.30 1.90
C GLU A 49 10.00 -13.76 1.61
N VAL A 50 9.23 -14.43 0.74
CA VAL A 50 9.57 -15.80 0.29
C VAL A 50 10.65 -15.85 -0.78
N GLN A 51 11.04 -14.70 -1.34
CA GLN A 51 12.05 -14.57 -2.41
C GLN A 51 12.99 -13.38 -2.11
N CYS A 52 14.26 -13.48 -2.52
CA CYS A 52 15.22 -12.36 -2.39
C CYS A 52 14.84 -11.12 -3.20
N SER A 53 14.22 -11.36 -4.36
CA SER A 53 13.70 -10.33 -5.24
C SER A 53 12.20 -10.42 -5.24
N THR A 54 11.52 -9.40 -4.76
CA THR A 54 10.07 -9.32 -4.78
C THR A 54 9.62 -9.40 -6.23
N ALA A 55 8.78 -10.37 -6.59
CA ALA A 55 8.15 -10.34 -7.89
C ALA A 55 7.16 -9.17 -7.86
N GLY A 56 7.30 -8.23 -8.78
CA GLY A 56 6.27 -7.22 -8.97
C GLY A 56 4.92 -7.90 -9.24
N TYR A 57 3.84 -7.22 -8.87
CA TYR A 57 2.48 -7.74 -9.00
C TYR A 57 2.01 -7.86 -10.45
N GLY A 58 2.83 -7.40 -11.41
CA GLY A 58 2.65 -7.57 -12.85
C GLY A 58 1.25 -7.20 -13.31
N ASP A 59 0.66 -8.08 -14.10
CA ASP A 59 -0.70 -7.94 -14.64
C ASP A 59 -1.80 -8.36 -13.64
N CYS A 60 -1.47 -8.61 -12.36
CA CYS A 60 -2.43 -9.05 -11.34
C CYS A 60 -3.21 -7.91 -10.69
N ILE A 61 -2.88 -6.68 -11.07
CA ILE A 61 -3.54 -5.47 -10.61
C ILE A 61 -3.88 -4.60 -11.81
N PRO A 62 -4.95 -3.80 -11.74
CA PRO A 62 -5.30 -2.90 -12.82
C PRO A 62 -4.21 -1.85 -13.02
N SER A 63 -3.68 -1.76 -14.23
CA SER A 63 -3.00 -0.57 -14.72
C SER A 63 -4.04 0.38 -15.31
N GLY A 64 -4.02 1.66 -14.92
CA GLY A 64 -4.77 2.69 -15.62
C GLY A 64 -4.13 2.97 -16.98
N THR A 65 -3.75 4.22 -17.20
CA THR A 65 -2.94 4.67 -18.35
C THR A 65 -1.44 4.43 -18.18
N ILE A 66 -1.00 4.18 -16.94
CA ILE A 66 0.39 3.86 -16.60
C ILE A 66 0.45 2.41 -16.15
N SER A 67 1.33 1.62 -16.77
CA SER A 67 1.59 0.24 -16.38
C SER A 67 2.61 0.18 -15.25
N PRO A 68 2.41 -0.68 -14.24
CA PRO A 68 3.40 -0.90 -13.21
C PRO A 68 4.68 -1.53 -13.81
N THR A 69 5.82 -1.22 -13.22
CA THR A 69 7.06 -1.96 -13.48
C THR A 69 6.98 -3.34 -12.85
N THR A 70 7.47 -4.37 -13.55
CA THR A 70 7.51 -5.76 -13.06
C THR A 70 8.76 -6.07 -12.24
N THR A 71 9.72 -5.16 -12.19
CA THR A 71 11.02 -5.33 -11.52
C THR A 71 10.98 -4.68 -10.14
N ALA A 72 11.52 -5.37 -9.13
CA ALA A 72 11.74 -4.80 -7.80
C ALA A 72 12.67 -3.57 -7.88
N ASN A 73 12.35 -2.53 -7.11
CA ASN A 73 13.18 -1.34 -6.97
C ASN A 73 13.96 -1.46 -5.65
N ASP A 74 15.29 -1.34 -5.72
CA ASP A 74 16.16 -1.41 -4.54
C ASP A 74 16.34 -0.03 -3.85
N ASP A 75 15.72 1.02 -4.40
CA ASP A 75 15.69 2.35 -3.78
C ASP A 75 14.64 2.40 -2.64
N PRO A 76 15.07 2.59 -1.37
CA PRO A 76 14.15 2.61 -0.23
C PRO A 76 13.21 3.82 -0.26
N THR A 77 13.57 4.90 -0.96
CA THR A 77 12.74 6.11 -1.06
C THR A 77 11.47 5.89 -1.88
N ILE A 78 11.35 4.74 -2.55
CA ILE A 78 10.15 4.37 -3.31
C ILE A 78 8.88 4.33 -2.45
N ILE A 79 9.02 4.13 -1.12
CA ILE A 79 7.89 4.20 -0.18
C ILE A 79 7.16 5.55 -0.22
N TYR A 80 7.85 6.62 -0.64
CA TYR A 80 7.28 7.95 -0.78
C TYR A 80 6.55 8.15 -2.10
N SER A 81 6.66 7.23 -3.06
CA SER A 81 6.00 7.32 -4.36
C SER A 81 4.76 6.43 -4.39
N GLN A 82 3.60 7.06 -4.40
CA GLN A 82 2.31 6.39 -4.28
C GLN A 82 1.45 6.67 -5.52
N ALA A 83 0.60 5.72 -5.87
CA ALA A 83 -0.31 5.86 -7.00
C ALA A 83 -1.76 5.87 -6.54
N TYR A 84 -2.60 6.51 -7.35
CA TYR A 84 -4.04 6.42 -7.26
C TYR A 84 -4.64 6.43 -8.67
N LEU A 85 -5.84 5.89 -8.82
CA LEU A 85 -6.54 5.81 -10.10
C LEU A 85 -7.68 6.81 -10.09
N SER A 86 -7.68 7.77 -11.02
CA SER A 86 -8.72 8.77 -11.13
C SER A 86 -9.02 9.16 -12.59
N PRO A 87 -10.30 9.22 -12.99
CA PRO A 87 -11.48 8.84 -12.20
C PRO A 87 -11.55 7.31 -11.96
N GLY A 88 -11.78 6.93 -10.70
CA GLY A 88 -11.94 5.55 -10.25
C GLY A 88 -13.27 5.38 -9.54
N LEU A 89 -14.27 4.85 -10.25
CA LEU A 89 -15.66 4.80 -9.78
C LEU A 89 -16.00 3.52 -9.02
N TYR A 90 -15.45 2.40 -9.45
CA TYR A 90 -15.83 1.07 -8.98
C TYR A 90 -14.60 0.22 -8.74
N CYS A 91 -14.62 -0.55 -7.65
CA CYS A 91 -13.65 -1.62 -7.48
C CYS A 91 -13.71 -2.60 -8.67
N PRO A 92 -12.57 -3.21 -9.06
CA PRO A 92 -12.54 -4.23 -10.10
C PRO A 92 -13.49 -5.41 -9.84
N SER A 93 -13.74 -6.23 -10.87
CA SER A 93 -14.53 -7.45 -10.67
C SER A 93 -13.79 -8.43 -9.75
N GLY A 94 -14.49 -8.99 -8.77
CA GLY A 94 -13.90 -9.83 -7.72
C GLY A 94 -13.17 -9.05 -6.62
N TRP A 95 -13.34 -7.73 -6.57
CA TRP A 95 -12.82 -6.86 -5.52
C TRP A 95 -13.96 -6.13 -4.81
N ALA A 96 -13.83 -5.99 -3.49
CA ALA A 96 -14.75 -5.28 -2.62
C ALA A 96 -14.15 -3.96 -2.16
N THR A 97 -15.04 -3.00 -1.94
CA THR A 97 -14.74 -1.80 -1.16
C THR A 97 -14.49 -2.18 0.29
N LYS A 98 -13.31 -1.84 0.80
CA LYS A 98 -12.91 -2.09 2.19
C LYS A 98 -12.87 -0.81 3.03
N GLY A 99 -12.73 0.34 2.38
CA GLY A 99 -12.78 1.65 3.03
C GLY A 99 -13.22 2.73 2.06
N ILE A 100 -13.87 3.75 2.62
CA ILE A 100 -14.32 4.93 1.87
C ILE A 100 -13.99 6.16 2.71
N ALA A 101 -13.49 7.20 2.06
CA ALA A 101 -13.50 8.53 2.61
C ALA A 101 -14.11 9.53 1.63
N VAL A 102 -14.97 10.39 2.13
CA VAL A 102 -15.68 11.41 1.34
C VAL A 102 -15.31 12.76 1.91
N ARG A 103 -14.83 13.66 1.05
CA ARG A 103 -14.75 15.07 1.36
C ARG A 103 -15.94 15.77 0.75
N ASP A 104 -16.84 16.23 1.60
CA ASP A 104 -18.04 16.94 1.19
C ASP A 104 -17.70 18.32 0.59
N ALA A 105 -18.66 18.93 -0.11
CA ALA A 105 -18.49 20.26 -0.70
C ALA A 105 -18.19 21.36 0.33
N ASP A 106 -18.65 21.17 1.57
CA ASP A 106 -18.36 22.04 2.73
C ASP A 106 -17.00 21.76 3.38
N LYS A 107 -16.20 20.86 2.77
CA LYS A 107 -14.88 20.39 3.19
C LYS A 107 -14.87 19.47 4.41
N SER A 108 -16.04 19.10 4.95
CA SER A 108 -16.09 18.08 5.99
C SER A 108 -15.60 16.73 5.45
N LEU A 109 -14.90 15.98 6.30
CA LEU A 109 -14.33 14.68 5.94
C LEU A 109 -15.06 13.60 6.73
N SER A 110 -15.65 12.64 6.03
CA SER A 110 -16.22 11.44 6.61
C SER A 110 -15.47 10.21 6.11
N SER A 111 -15.29 9.20 6.97
CA SER A 111 -14.62 7.96 6.57
C SER A 111 -15.25 6.72 7.21
N SER A 112 -15.15 5.59 6.50
CA SER A 112 -15.72 4.29 6.88
C SER A 112 -14.77 3.13 6.57
N GLY A 113 -15.02 1.99 7.23
CA GLY A 113 -14.27 0.76 7.02
C GLY A 113 -12.82 0.91 7.48
N ILE A 114 -11.89 0.45 6.66
CA ILE A 114 -10.45 0.53 6.98
C ILE A 114 -9.90 1.96 7.11
N LEU A 115 -10.59 2.96 6.53
CA LEU A 115 -10.20 4.38 6.66
C LEU A 115 -10.80 5.07 7.89
N SER A 116 -11.63 4.38 8.68
CA SER A 116 -12.10 4.93 9.95
C SER A 116 -10.97 4.93 10.99
N PRO A 117 -10.91 5.93 11.88
CA PRO A 117 -9.99 5.92 13.00
C PRO A 117 -10.18 4.64 13.82
N SER A 118 -9.15 3.79 13.90
CA SER A 118 -9.18 2.62 14.77
C SER A 118 -9.21 3.09 16.23
N THR A 119 -10.17 2.58 17.00
CA THR A 119 -10.31 2.90 18.43
C THR A 119 -9.32 2.15 19.32
N THR A 120 -8.44 1.30 18.77
CA THR A 120 -7.84 0.20 19.56
C THR A 120 -6.31 0.18 19.70
N ALA A 121 -5.56 1.16 19.20
CA ALA A 121 -4.15 1.29 19.60
C ALA A 121 -3.62 2.71 19.37
N THR A 122 -3.71 3.55 20.39
CA THR A 122 -2.93 4.79 20.42
C THR A 122 -1.48 4.40 20.68
N MET A 123 -0.70 4.22 19.62
CA MET A 123 0.75 4.15 19.77
C MET A 123 1.22 5.44 20.45
N PRO A 124 2.15 5.37 21.42
CA PRO A 124 2.58 6.56 22.13
C PRO A 124 3.22 7.54 21.14
N THR A 125 2.88 8.83 21.25
CA THR A 125 3.36 9.90 20.36
C THR A 125 4.88 10.10 20.37
N PHE A 126 5.59 9.50 21.33
CA PHE A 126 7.05 9.50 21.44
C PHE A 126 7.74 8.40 20.60
N VAL A 127 6.98 7.48 19.98
CA VAL A 127 7.54 6.46 19.10
C VAL A 127 7.44 6.96 17.65
N PRO A 128 8.57 7.13 16.93
CA PRO A 128 8.54 7.52 15.52
C PRO A 128 7.75 6.54 14.66
N GLN A 129 6.85 7.06 13.82
CA GLN A 129 6.00 6.24 12.94
C GLN A 129 6.23 6.55 11.47
N TRP A 130 6.02 5.58 10.60
CA TRP A 130 5.83 5.86 9.18
C TRP A 130 4.42 6.39 8.96
N GLN A 131 4.31 7.46 8.18
CA GLN A 131 2.98 7.94 7.81
C GLN A 131 2.28 6.95 6.88
N ASN A 132 0.96 6.82 7.03
CA ASN A 132 0.19 5.93 6.19
C ASN A 132 -0.23 6.63 4.88
N PRO A 133 0.18 6.12 3.71
CA PRO A 133 -0.19 6.73 2.44
C PRO A 133 -1.69 6.88 2.20
N ALA A 134 -2.51 5.92 2.65
CA ALA A 134 -3.94 5.97 2.44
C ALA A 134 -4.60 7.08 3.27
N THR A 135 -4.13 7.30 4.50
CA THR A 135 -4.63 8.41 5.34
C THR A 135 -4.15 9.76 4.81
N LEU A 136 -2.90 9.85 4.33
CA LEU A 136 -2.40 11.06 3.68
C LEU A 136 -3.19 11.39 2.40
N LEU A 137 -3.49 10.39 1.57
CA LEU A 137 -4.29 10.56 0.37
C LEU A 137 -5.72 11.00 0.70
N MET A 138 -6.32 10.41 1.74
CA MET A 138 -7.62 10.82 2.28
C MET A 138 -7.63 12.30 2.70
N ASP A 139 -6.57 12.77 3.37
CA ASP A 139 -6.45 14.17 3.79
C ASP A 139 -6.34 15.12 2.58
N LEU A 140 -5.76 14.65 1.48
CA LEU A 140 -5.54 15.40 0.24
C LEU A 140 -6.76 15.50 -0.70
N LEU A 141 -7.88 14.86 -0.37
CA LEU A 141 -9.10 14.95 -1.20
C LEU A 141 -9.52 16.41 -1.41
N ASP A 142 -9.87 16.77 -2.64
CA ASP A 142 -10.53 18.05 -2.96
C ASP A 142 -12.01 18.00 -2.51
N PRO A 143 -12.70 19.15 -2.37
CA PRO A 143 -14.13 19.16 -2.08
C PRO A 143 -14.94 18.40 -3.13
N SER A 144 -15.89 17.60 -2.67
CA SER A 144 -16.72 16.68 -3.49
C SER A 144 -15.96 15.51 -4.12
N GLU A 145 -14.80 15.14 -3.57
CA GLU A 145 -14.09 13.92 -3.93
C GLU A 145 -14.31 12.78 -2.95
N THR A 146 -14.22 11.57 -3.48
CA THR A 146 -14.30 10.32 -2.73
C THR A 146 -13.07 9.46 -3.01
N LEU A 147 -12.42 9.01 -1.95
CA LEU A 147 -11.43 7.93 -1.97
C LEU A 147 -12.13 6.60 -1.66
N VAL A 148 -11.90 5.60 -2.51
CA VAL A 148 -12.34 4.22 -2.31
C VAL A 148 -11.11 3.32 -2.27
N MET A 149 -11.02 2.51 -1.22
CA MET A 149 -9.97 1.52 -1.05
C MET A 149 -10.51 0.13 -1.36
N CYS A 150 -9.93 -0.53 -2.37
CA CYS A 150 -10.39 -1.84 -2.83
C CYS A 150 -9.37 -2.95 -2.49
N CYS A 151 -9.90 -4.12 -2.12
CA CYS A 151 -9.17 -5.38 -2.07
C CYS A 151 -9.94 -6.50 -2.78
N PRO A 152 -9.29 -7.58 -3.21
CA PRO A 152 -9.99 -8.79 -3.64
C PRO A 152 -10.99 -9.23 -2.57
N ASP A 153 -12.14 -9.74 -3.01
CA ASP A 153 -13.24 -10.14 -2.11
C ASP A 153 -12.79 -11.17 -1.07
N SER A 154 -11.93 -12.10 -1.49
CA SER A 154 -11.40 -13.18 -0.67
C SER A 154 -10.27 -12.77 0.28
N MET A 155 -9.82 -11.51 0.23
CA MET A 155 -8.70 -11.02 1.05
C MET A 155 -9.16 -10.05 2.14
N THR A 156 -8.41 -10.05 3.24
CA THR A 156 -8.53 -9.09 4.32
C THR A 156 -7.72 -7.84 3.99
N ALA A 157 -8.22 -6.67 4.37
CA ALA A 157 -7.53 -5.40 4.15
C ALA A 157 -6.89 -4.89 5.44
N ASP A 158 -5.68 -4.36 5.31
CA ASP A 158 -4.91 -3.75 6.39
C ASP A 158 -4.11 -2.54 5.85
N LEU A 159 -4.11 -1.43 6.59
CA LEU A 159 -3.48 -0.19 6.13
C LEU A 159 -1.96 -0.29 6.08
N ALA A 160 -1.35 -1.18 6.87
CA ALA A 160 0.08 -1.40 6.90
C ALA A 160 0.53 -2.46 5.89
N TYR A 161 -0.30 -3.48 5.61
CA TYR A 161 0.08 -4.64 4.77
C TYR A 161 -0.72 -4.78 3.46
N GLY A 162 -1.65 -3.88 3.17
CA GLY A 162 -2.49 -3.96 1.98
C GLY A 162 -3.54 -5.07 2.09
N CYS A 163 -3.75 -5.79 1.00
CA CYS A 163 -4.70 -6.90 0.94
C CYS A 163 -3.97 -8.22 1.16
N TYR A 164 -4.42 -9.04 2.10
CA TYR A 164 -3.76 -10.31 2.40
C TYR A 164 -4.71 -11.49 2.56
N SER A 165 -4.19 -12.70 2.36
CA SER A 165 -4.84 -13.96 2.72
C SER A 165 -3.81 -15.01 3.10
N THR A 166 -4.15 -15.91 4.03
CA THR A 166 -3.27 -17.01 4.41
C THR A 166 -3.19 -18.06 3.30
N VAL A 167 -1.99 -18.60 3.08
CA VAL A 167 -1.73 -19.62 2.07
C VAL A 167 -1.52 -20.96 2.76
N SER A 168 -2.47 -21.88 2.60
CA SER A 168 -2.34 -23.25 3.10
C SER A 168 -1.37 -24.06 2.23
N GLY A 169 -0.52 -24.86 2.86
CA GLY A 169 0.32 -25.84 2.15
C GLY A 169 1.62 -25.30 1.57
N TYR A 170 1.90 -24.00 1.72
CA TYR A 170 3.23 -23.46 1.40
C TYR A 170 4.26 -23.98 2.41
N LYS A 171 5.33 -24.59 1.92
CA LYS A 171 6.40 -25.15 2.76
C LYS A 171 7.45 -24.08 3.04
N ILE A 172 7.44 -23.54 4.25
CA ILE A 172 8.40 -22.52 4.69
C ILE A 172 9.72 -23.19 5.07
N THR A 173 10.81 -22.82 4.42
CA THR A 173 12.17 -23.29 4.71
C THR A 173 13.18 -22.15 4.81
N GLU A 174 12.94 -21.07 4.08
CA GLU A 174 13.79 -19.89 4.04
C GLU A 174 12.90 -18.64 3.95
N GLY A 175 13.39 -17.54 4.48
CA GLY A 175 12.80 -16.22 4.35
C GLY A 175 13.87 -15.17 4.08
N HIS A 176 13.48 -14.08 3.44
CA HIS A 176 14.37 -13.01 3.03
C HIS A 176 13.94 -11.68 3.62
N VAL A 177 14.90 -10.86 4.02
CA VAL A 177 14.65 -9.54 4.59
C VAL A 177 15.47 -8.51 3.83
N ARG A 178 14.79 -7.44 3.41
CA ARG A 178 15.41 -6.20 2.93
C ARG A 178 15.78 -5.35 4.14
N VAL A 179 17.06 -5.03 4.28
CA VAL A 179 17.59 -4.31 5.44
C VAL A 179 18.02 -2.92 5.02
N LEU A 180 17.33 -1.92 5.59
CA LEU A 180 17.75 -0.53 5.59
C LEU A 180 18.54 -0.25 6.89
N PRO A 181 19.80 0.20 6.82
CA PRO A 181 20.59 0.52 8.00
C PRO A 181 19.90 1.56 8.89
N ALA A 182 20.02 1.39 10.21
CA ALA A 182 19.43 2.32 11.19
C ALA A 182 19.99 3.75 11.07
N THR A 183 21.22 3.88 10.58
CA THR A 183 21.88 5.16 10.30
C THR A 183 21.21 5.95 9.18
N ASP A 184 20.43 5.27 8.34
CA ASP A 184 19.80 5.83 7.15
C ASP A 184 18.33 6.19 7.44
N ILE A 185 17.89 6.01 8.69
CA ILE A 185 16.57 6.38 9.19
C ILE A 185 16.72 7.54 10.18
N GLY A 186 16.22 8.71 9.79
CA GLY A 186 16.06 9.87 10.65
C GLY A 186 14.68 9.98 11.26
N ILE A 187 14.52 10.98 12.12
CA ILE A 187 13.23 11.33 12.74
C ILE A 187 12.89 12.77 12.35
N SER A 188 11.70 12.96 11.82
CA SER A 188 11.07 14.25 11.59
C SER A 188 9.96 14.49 12.63
N THR A 189 9.70 15.75 12.94
CA THR A 189 8.70 16.14 13.94
C THR A 189 7.55 16.88 13.26
N LYS A 190 6.33 16.43 13.50
CA LYS A 190 5.09 17.07 13.04
C LYS A 190 4.29 17.58 14.24
N THR A 191 3.92 18.85 14.20
CA THR A 191 3.07 19.47 15.21
C THR A 191 1.62 19.46 14.75
N ILE A 192 0.73 18.87 15.54
CA ILE A 192 -0.70 18.81 15.28
C ILE A 192 -1.43 19.64 16.33
N ILE A 193 -2.30 20.56 15.90
CA ILE A 193 -3.12 21.37 16.80
C ILE A 193 -4.57 20.93 16.64
N VAL A 194 -5.16 20.34 17.69
CA VAL A 194 -6.58 19.93 17.72
C VAL A 194 -7.27 20.63 18.88
N GLY A 195 -8.28 21.44 18.59
CA GLY A 195 -9.07 22.14 19.62
C GLY A 195 -8.22 23.06 20.53
N GLY A 196 -7.15 23.65 19.99
CA GLY A 196 -6.20 24.48 20.76
C GLY A 196 -5.16 23.70 21.57
N SER A 197 -5.22 22.37 21.58
CA SER A 197 -4.19 21.51 22.18
C SER A 197 -3.13 21.17 21.14
N THR A 198 -1.87 21.43 21.47
CA THR A 198 -0.71 21.09 20.63
C THR A 198 -0.21 19.69 21.01
N SER A 199 -0.13 18.80 20.02
CA SER A 199 0.49 17.49 20.13
C SER A 199 1.66 17.40 19.16
N THR A 200 2.71 16.69 19.57
CA THR A 200 3.89 16.45 18.75
C THR A 200 3.89 14.99 18.32
N GLN A 201 3.93 14.74 17.02
CA GLN A 201 4.09 13.42 16.43
C GLN A 201 5.51 13.29 15.87
N LEU A 202 6.14 12.14 16.13
CA LEU A 202 7.43 11.79 15.54
C LEU A 202 7.20 10.88 14.33
N ASN A 203 7.86 11.20 13.21
CA ASN A 203 7.77 10.45 11.96
C ASN A 203 9.14 9.94 11.55
N ASN A 204 9.23 8.69 11.08
CA ASN A 204 10.43 8.18 10.45
C ASN A 204 10.61 8.82 9.08
N ILE A 205 11.86 9.12 8.73
CA ILE A 205 12.25 9.59 7.40
C ILE A 205 13.49 8.84 6.93
N ILE A 206 13.61 8.59 5.64
CA ILE A 206 14.84 8.08 5.02
C ILE A 206 15.78 9.26 4.82
N THR A 207 16.98 9.19 5.39
CA THR A 207 17.96 10.29 5.36
C THR A 207 19.14 10.04 4.44
N ASP A 208 19.41 8.78 4.07
CA ASP A 208 20.47 8.43 3.12
C ASP A 208 20.03 7.26 2.23
N VAL A 209 20.66 7.14 1.06
CA VAL A 209 20.32 6.18 0.01
C VAL A 209 21.55 5.32 -0.28
N GLN A 210 21.92 4.47 0.68
CA GLN A 210 22.83 3.36 0.43
C GLN A 210 22.01 2.19 -0.12
N PRO A 211 22.57 1.31 -0.98
CA PRO A 211 21.79 0.19 -1.50
C PRO A 211 21.25 -0.66 -0.35
N ILE A 212 19.95 -0.98 -0.41
CA ILE A 212 19.32 -1.92 0.52
C ILE A 212 20.05 -3.26 0.39
N SER A 213 20.42 -3.85 1.53
CA SER A 213 20.96 -5.20 1.54
C SER A 213 19.85 -6.23 1.69
N VAL A 214 19.98 -7.39 1.04
CA VAL A 214 19.07 -8.52 1.21
C VAL A 214 19.78 -9.59 2.01
N THR A 215 19.19 -9.97 3.15
CA THR A 215 19.68 -11.06 3.99
C THR A 215 18.69 -12.21 3.93
N SER A 216 19.18 -13.45 3.81
CA SER A 216 18.34 -14.64 3.91
C SER A 216 18.52 -15.36 5.25
N ARG A 217 17.48 -16.06 5.67
CA ARG A 217 17.45 -16.87 6.90
C ARG A 217 16.78 -18.19 6.59
N THR A 218 17.48 -19.28 6.88
CA THR A 218 16.89 -20.62 6.90
C THR A 218 16.21 -20.87 8.25
N PHE A 219 15.02 -21.48 8.22
CA PHE A 219 14.27 -21.83 9.42
C PHE A 219 14.44 -23.31 9.78
N SER A 220 14.66 -23.59 11.06
CA SER A 220 14.57 -24.95 11.58
C SER A 220 13.12 -25.46 11.55
N PRO A 221 12.87 -26.78 11.58
CA PRO A 221 11.51 -27.32 11.56
C PRO A 221 10.60 -26.81 12.68
N SER A 222 11.14 -26.55 13.88
CA SER A 222 10.38 -26.02 15.03
C SER A 222 10.09 -24.52 14.93
N GLU A 223 10.88 -23.77 14.17
CA GLU A 223 10.55 -22.40 13.79
C GLU A 223 9.49 -22.38 12.69
N ALA A 224 9.70 -23.16 11.62
CA ALA A 224 8.78 -23.25 10.49
C ALA A 224 7.35 -23.64 10.91
N SER A 225 7.19 -24.48 11.94
CA SER A 225 5.87 -24.88 12.46
C SER A 225 5.08 -23.73 13.12
N ARG A 226 5.74 -22.60 13.43
CA ARG A 226 5.12 -21.40 14.01
C ARG A 226 4.90 -20.29 12.99
N LEU A 227 5.38 -20.49 11.76
CA LEU A 227 5.28 -19.52 10.69
C LEU A 227 4.08 -19.81 9.80
N VAL A 228 3.51 -18.75 9.25
CA VAL A 228 2.44 -18.79 8.26
C VAL A 228 2.88 -18.01 7.02
N ALA A 229 2.55 -18.53 5.85
CA ALA A 229 2.71 -17.82 4.59
C ALA A 229 1.41 -17.09 4.25
N VAL A 230 1.53 -15.89 3.73
CA VAL A 230 0.42 -15.07 3.26
C VAL A 230 0.67 -14.62 1.84
N SER A 231 -0.39 -14.55 1.04
CA SER A 231 -0.37 -13.84 -0.23
C SER A 231 -0.73 -12.39 0.01
N ILE A 232 0.09 -11.46 -0.46
CA ILE A 232 -0.14 -10.02 -0.38
C ILE A 232 -0.51 -9.49 -1.76
N LEU A 233 -1.40 -8.50 -1.82
CA LEU A 233 -1.74 -7.68 -2.98
C LEU A 233 -1.86 -6.23 -2.50
N PRO A 234 -1.63 -5.21 -3.36
CA PRO A 234 -1.80 -3.85 -2.88
C PRO A 234 -3.30 -3.60 -2.64
N MET A 235 -3.58 -2.59 -1.85
CA MET A 235 -4.89 -1.94 -1.93
C MET A 235 -4.92 -1.01 -3.13
N LEU A 236 -6.02 -1.02 -3.88
CA LEU A 236 -6.21 -0.03 -4.94
C LEU A 236 -6.85 1.21 -4.35
N SER A 237 -6.20 2.36 -4.57
CA SER A 237 -6.71 3.68 -4.23
C SER A 237 -7.44 4.27 -5.43
N LEU A 238 -8.75 4.32 -5.38
CA LEU A 238 -9.58 4.91 -6.43
C LEU A 238 -10.10 6.26 -5.97
N VAL A 239 -9.89 7.31 -6.77
CA VAL A 239 -10.40 8.65 -6.47
C VAL A 239 -11.34 9.09 -7.57
N HIS A 240 -12.50 9.60 -7.20
CA HIS A 240 -13.42 10.24 -8.15
C HIS A 240 -14.04 11.49 -7.54
N HIS A 241 -14.38 12.43 -8.41
CA HIS A 241 -15.18 13.59 -8.07
C HIS A 241 -16.66 13.29 -8.33
N GLN A 242 -17.56 13.96 -7.61
CA GLN A 242 -19.00 13.79 -7.77
C GLN A 242 -19.48 13.98 -9.23
N SER A 243 -18.80 14.82 -10.01
CA SER A 243 -19.10 15.04 -11.43
C SER A 243 -18.76 13.85 -12.34
N ASP A 244 -17.93 12.93 -11.89
CA ASP A 244 -17.51 11.76 -12.67
C ASP A 244 -18.57 10.65 -12.65
N LEU A 245 -19.53 10.74 -11.72
CA LEU A 245 -20.61 9.78 -11.63
C LEU A 245 -21.51 9.90 -12.86
N PRO A 246 -21.86 8.76 -13.50
CA PRO A 246 -22.74 8.79 -14.65
C PRO A 246 -24.08 9.42 -14.24
N THR A 247 -24.46 10.50 -14.93
CA THR A 247 -25.85 10.98 -14.86
C THR A 247 -26.74 9.81 -15.30
N ALA A 248 -27.83 9.56 -14.58
CA ALA A 248 -28.69 8.36 -14.67
C ALA A 248 -29.37 8.08 -16.05
N THR A 249 -28.81 8.56 -17.16
CA THR A 249 -29.38 8.51 -18.50
C THR A 249 -28.45 7.90 -19.56
N SER A 250 -27.23 7.45 -19.22
CA SER A 250 -26.26 6.99 -20.25
C SER A 250 -25.59 5.65 -19.93
N SER A 251 -26.37 4.60 -19.71
CA SER A 251 -25.85 3.23 -19.85
C SER A 251 -25.59 2.96 -21.34
N LYS A 252 -24.37 3.25 -21.83
CA LYS A 252 -23.89 2.75 -23.12
C LYS A 252 -22.77 1.75 -22.89
N THR A 253 -23.10 0.49 -23.21
CA THR A 253 -22.21 -0.65 -23.34
C THR A 253 -20.91 -0.26 -24.06
N ALA A 254 -19.77 -0.40 -23.39
CA ALA A 254 -18.47 -0.17 -23.98
C ALA A 254 -18.12 -1.30 -24.96
N SER A 255 -17.81 -0.94 -26.21
CA SER A 255 -17.14 -1.81 -27.19
C SER A 255 -15.62 -1.59 -27.14
N PRO A 256 -14.79 -2.59 -27.48
CA PRO A 256 -13.36 -2.48 -27.36
C PRO A 256 -12.80 -1.66 -28.52
N THR A 257 -11.93 -0.68 -28.25
CA THR A 257 -11.06 -0.13 -29.29
C THR A 257 -9.67 0.07 -28.72
N SER A 258 -8.77 -0.77 -29.22
CA SER A 258 -7.34 -0.75 -29.02
C SER A 258 -6.70 0.28 -29.96
N SER A 259 -5.96 1.23 -29.39
CA SER A 259 -4.79 1.85 -30.03
C SER A 259 -4.13 2.83 -29.06
N ALA A 260 -3.07 2.39 -28.39
CA ALA A 260 -2.20 3.24 -27.59
C ALA A 260 -1.01 3.69 -28.45
N SER A 261 -0.95 4.97 -28.77
CA SER A 261 0.26 5.62 -29.26
C SER A 261 1.09 6.04 -28.05
N ARG A 262 2.35 5.57 -28.02
CA ARG A 262 3.30 5.73 -26.93
C ARG A 262 3.71 7.18 -26.73
N VAL A 263 3.67 7.63 -25.48
CA VAL A 263 4.60 8.62 -24.94
C VAL A 263 5.05 8.06 -23.59
N ALA A 264 6.36 7.84 -23.45
CA ALA A 264 6.96 7.41 -22.20
C ALA A 264 7.13 8.60 -21.26
N PRO A 265 6.77 8.43 -19.99
CA PRO A 265 7.62 8.92 -18.92
C PRO A 265 7.94 7.80 -17.92
N ASN A 266 9.15 7.87 -17.35
CA ASN A 266 9.58 7.07 -16.20
C ASN A 266 8.61 7.30 -15.03
N ALA A 267 7.90 6.26 -14.58
CA ALA A 267 7.02 6.35 -13.42
C ALA A 267 6.99 5.00 -12.69
N ASN A 268 7.92 4.82 -11.75
CA ASN A 268 8.11 3.62 -10.91
C ASN A 268 7.14 3.60 -9.70
N ALA A 269 5.94 4.13 -9.83
CA ALA A 269 5.10 4.46 -8.68
C ALA A 269 4.12 3.33 -8.31
N TRP A 270 4.55 2.20 -7.76
CA TRP A 270 3.58 1.17 -7.36
C TRP A 270 3.47 0.95 -5.84
N LEU A 271 2.20 1.06 -5.43
CA LEU A 271 1.54 0.92 -4.13
C LEU A 271 2.25 0.04 -3.10
N GLY A 272 2.89 0.70 -2.14
CA GLY A 272 3.36 0.06 -0.92
C GLY A 272 4.59 -0.80 -1.20
N GLY A 273 5.76 -0.16 -1.16
CA GLY A 273 6.96 -0.89 -0.76
C GLY A 273 6.69 -1.48 0.62
N PHE A 274 6.25 -2.73 0.67
CA PHE A 274 6.05 -3.49 1.90
C PHE A 274 7.41 -3.87 2.45
N LEU A 275 8.15 -2.88 2.95
CA LEU A 275 9.12 -3.11 4.00
C LEU A 275 8.29 -3.26 5.27
N ALA A 276 8.16 -4.49 5.75
CA ALA A 276 7.75 -4.74 7.12
C ALA A 276 8.76 -4.07 8.06
N MET A 277 8.48 -2.83 8.47
CA MET A 277 9.36 -2.07 9.33
C MET A 277 8.88 -2.15 10.78
N TYR A 278 9.44 -3.11 11.53
CA TYR A 278 9.33 -3.15 12.99
C TYR A 278 10.46 -2.43 13.73
N LEU A 279 10.06 -1.67 14.74
CA LEU A 279 10.90 -1.23 15.83
C LEU A 279 11.13 -2.40 16.81
N VAL A 280 12.39 -2.83 16.95
CA VAL A 280 12.87 -3.29 18.25
C VAL A 280 13.84 -2.22 18.75
N ALA A 281 13.34 -1.37 19.65
CA ALA A 281 14.23 -0.58 20.47
C ALA A 281 14.94 -1.54 21.42
N LEU A 282 16.19 -1.90 21.10
CA LEU A 282 17.32 -1.95 22.03
C LEU A 282 18.61 -2.32 21.28
N SER A 283 19.51 -1.34 21.21
CA SER A 283 20.96 -1.43 20.96
C SER A 283 21.44 -2.08 19.65
N ALA A 284 21.91 -1.19 18.77
CA ALA A 284 22.89 -1.44 17.70
C ALA A 284 22.46 -2.45 16.61
N SER A 285 22.01 -1.89 15.48
CA SER A 285 21.48 -2.54 14.26
C SER A 285 19.98 -2.81 14.34
N VAL A 286 19.21 -2.26 13.40
CA VAL A 286 17.79 -2.61 13.21
C VAL A 286 17.76 -4.04 12.67
N ILE A 287 17.57 -4.97 13.59
CA ILE A 287 17.28 -6.38 13.35
C ILE A 287 15.78 -6.54 13.61
N PHE A 288 15.00 -6.85 12.58
CA PHE A 288 13.60 -7.26 12.73
C PHE A 288 13.52 -8.66 13.32
N GLN A 289 13.55 -8.83 14.66
CA GLN A 289 13.32 -10.13 15.31
C GLN A 289 12.80 -9.95 16.75
N TYR A 290 11.89 -10.84 17.16
CA TYR A 290 12.04 -11.50 18.46
C TYR A 290 12.78 -12.81 18.28
#